data_AF-A0A2G5KXI0-F1
#
_entry.id   AF-A0A2G5KXI0-F1
#
_cell.length_a   1.000
_cell.length_b   1.000
_cell.length_c   1.000
_cell.angle_alpha   90.00
_cell.angle_beta   90.00
_cell.angle_gamma   90.00
#
_symmetry.space_group_name_H-M   'P 1'
#
loop_
_entity.id
_entity.type
_entity.pdbx_description
1 polymer ?
#
loop_
_entity_poly.entity_id
_entity_poly.type
_entity_poly.pdbx_seq_one_letter_code
_entity_poly.pdbx_strand_id
1 'polypeptide(L)'
;MKKAQNIALWVLAVVVGEMVLFWGVGQFFADKAIQYQLTARYSARVSLGLFSGLYLWVGLEGWKTIYASNQKQTVAWTVWLVLAVNHAVHFYFLAMTHHLLGWELWTGKSLGGAIGYVIILIMPLILWDKKELTRGVYAMLLFAFVYLEMIFFVSYLGRWNRDLTLASPPVVYQACALWVVLLFLLNLRRVWLDRGKSW
;
A
#
# COMPACT_ATOMS: atom_id res chain seq x y z
N MET A 1 26.45 -3.43 -8.20
CA MET A 1 26.63 -3.01 -6.79
C MET A 1 25.82 -1.74 -6.44
N LYS A 2 25.98 -0.60 -7.14
CA LYS A 2 25.22 0.64 -6.86
C LYS A 2 23.68 0.48 -6.79
N LYS A 3 23.11 -0.32 -7.71
CA LYS A 3 21.67 -0.59 -7.77
C LYS A 3 21.13 -1.30 -6.51
N ALA A 4 21.85 -2.31 -6.03
CA ALA A 4 21.49 -3.06 -4.83
C ALA A 4 21.62 -2.20 -3.56
N GLN A 5 22.67 -1.37 -3.50
CA GLN A 5 22.84 -0.39 -2.42
C GLN A 5 21.66 0.59 -2.36
N ASN A 6 21.21 1.12 -3.51
CA ASN A 6 20.07 2.03 -3.55
C ASN A 6 18.76 1.36 -3.08
N ILE A 7 18.50 0.11 -3.49
CA ILE A 7 17.32 -0.64 -3.03
C ILE A 7 17.36 -0.85 -1.51
N ALA A 8 18.51 -1.26 -0.98
CA ALA A 8 18.69 -1.48 0.46
C ALA A 8 18.47 -0.18 1.25
N LEU A 9 18.93 0.96 0.73
CA LEU A 9 18.70 2.27 1.34
C LEU A 9 17.22 2.64 1.39
N TRP A 10 16.44 2.37 0.33
CA TRP A 10 15.00 2.62 0.35
C TRP A 10 14.25 1.73 1.35
N VAL A 11 14.61 0.45 1.41
CA VAL A 11 14.05 -0.48 2.41
C VAL A 11 14.40 -0.02 3.83
N LEU A 12 15.67 0.34 4.06
CA LEU A 12 16.11 0.84 5.35
C LEU A 12 15.39 2.14 5.74
N ALA A 13 15.26 3.08 4.79
CA ALA A 13 14.57 4.35 5.04
C ALA A 13 13.12 4.13 5.47
N VAL A 14 12.43 3.16 4.86
CA VAL A 14 11.06 2.80 5.24
C VAL A 14 11.01 2.23 6.63
N VAL A 15 11.87 1.24 6.95
CA VAL A 15 11.92 0.64 8.29
C VAL A 15 12.25 1.70 9.35
N VAL A 16 13.27 2.53 9.12
CA VAL A 16 13.63 3.62 10.03
C VAL A 16 12.48 4.62 10.18
N GLY A 17 11.80 4.97 9.08
CA GLY A 17 10.62 5.83 9.11
C GLY A 17 9.49 5.27 9.98
N GLU A 18 9.20 3.97 9.88
CA GLU A 18 8.22 3.30 10.75
C GLU A 18 8.65 3.31 12.22
N MET A 19 9.95 3.13 12.50
CA MET A 19 10.46 3.17 13.88
C MET A 19 10.42 4.58 14.48
N VAL A 20 10.77 5.60 13.69
CA VAL A 20 10.64 7.01 14.09
C VAL A 20 9.18 7.35 14.36
N LEU A 21 8.27 6.88 13.51
CA LEU A 21 6.82 7.04 13.73
C LEU A 21 6.38 6.41 15.05
N PHE A 22 6.77 5.16 15.31
CA PHE A 22 6.43 4.45 16.56
C PHE A 22 6.98 5.18 17.80
N TRP A 23 8.24 5.60 17.74
CA TRP A 23 8.88 6.34 18.83
C TRP A 23 8.22 7.71 19.06
N GLY A 24 7.90 8.42 17.98
CA GLY A 24 7.22 9.72 18.02
C GLY A 24 5.85 9.63 18.67
N VAL A 25 5.03 8.64 18.32
CA VAL A 25 3.74 8.39 19.00
C VAL A 25 3.96 8.09 20.49
N GLY A 26 5.02 7.34 20.83
CA GLY A 26 5.37 6.99 22.20
C GLY A 26 5.76 8.18 23.10
N GLN A 27 6.10 9.34 22.53
CA GLN A 27 6.33 10.56 23.30
C GLN A 27 5.04 11.17 23.87
N PHE A 28 3.89 10.85 23.27
CA PHE A 28 2.60 11.44 23.65
C PHE A 28 1.68 10.47 24.40
N PHE A 29 1.89 9.16 24.27
CA PHE A 29 1.02 8.13 24.84
C PHE A 29 1.84 7.06 25.56
N ALA A 30 1.67 6.96 26.88
CA ALA A 30 2.32 5.95 27.71
C ALA A 30 1.66 4.56 27.58
N ASP A 31 0.37 4.52 27.28
CA ASP A 31 -0.37 3.28 27.04
C ASP A 31 0.12 2.61 25.74
N LYS A 32 0.62 1.37 25.86
CA LYS A 32 1.17 0.61 24.74
C LYS A 32 0.12 0.22 23.71
N ALA A 33 -1.09 -0.12 24.12
CA ALA A 33 -2.16 -0.46 23.19
C ALA A 33 -2.52 0.75 22.32
N ILE A 34 -2.62 1.93 22.93
CA ILE A 34 -2.83 3.20 22.22
C ILE A 34 -1.65 3.52 21.29
N GLN A 35 -0.41 3.35 21.77
CA GLN A 35 0.79 3.59 20.97
C GLN A 35 0.81 2.72 19.70
N TYR A 36 0.58 1.41 19.82
CA TYR A 36 0.52 0.51 18.68
C TYR A 36 -0.67 0.80 17.76
N GLN A 37 -1.85 1.11 18.31
CA GLN A 37 -3.04 1.42 17.53
C GLN A 37 -2.87 2.66 16.65
N LEU A 38 -2.31 3.74 17.22
CA LEU A 38 -2.03 4.97 16.49
C LEU A 38 -0.90 4.78 15.48
N THR A 39 0.17 4.09 15.85
CA THR A 39 1.28 3.78 14.94
C THR A 39 0.79 2.96 13.75
N ALA A 40 -0.02 1.91 13.98
CA ALA A 40 -0.62 1.13 12.90
C ALA A 40 -1.45 2.01 11.95
N ARG A 41 -2.19 2.99 12.49
CA ARG A 41 -3.00 3.90 11.67
C ARG A 41 -2.16 4.85 10.82
N TYR A 42 -1.10 5.42 11.39
CA TYR A 42 -0.20 6.30 10.64
C TYR A 42 0.64 5.50 9.62
N SER A 43 1.06 4.29 9.97
CA SER A 43 1.74 3.35 9.08
C SER A 43 0.87 3.02 7.85
N ALA A 44 -0.43 2.77 8.05
CA ALA A 44 -1.39 2.59 6.95
C ALA A 44 -1.53 3.82 6.04
N ARG A 45 -1.27 5.03 6.54
CA ARG A 45 -1.26 6.26 5.72
C ARG A 45 0.03 6.39 4.92
N VAL A 46 1.16 5.99 5.49
CA VAL A 46 2.42 5.85 4.74
C VAL A 46 2.21 4.87 3.59
N SER A 47 1.55 3.73 3.85
CA SER A 47 1.13 2.79 2.81
C SER A 47 0.28 3.45 1.73
N LEU A 48 -0.76 4.21 2.10
CA LEU A 48 -1.60 4.93 1.14
C LEU A 48 -0.77 5.91 0.30
N GLY A 49 0.17 6.63 0.90
CA GLY A 49 1.05 7.57 0.19
C GLY A 49 1.93 6.87 -0.85
N LEU A 50 2.58 5.77 -0.46
CA LEU A 50 3.38 4.94 -1.36
C LEU A 50 2.54 4.38 -2.51
N PHE A 51 1.34 3.87 -2.20
CA PHE A 51 0.40 3.41 -3.21
C PHE A 51 -0.02 4.52 -4.15
N SER A 52 -0.41 5.68 -3.62
CA SER A 52 -0.85 6.82 -4.41
C SER A 52 0.23 7.27 -5.39
N GLY A 53 1.50 7.29 -4.96
CA GLY A 53 2.62 7.60 -5.85
C GLY A 53 2.75 6.60 -6.99
N LEU A 54 2.65 5.30 -6.71
CA LEU A 54 2.71 4.25 -7.73
C LEU A 54 1.51 4.37 -8.71
N TYR A 55 0.30 4.56 -8.19
CA TYR A 55 -0.92 4.65 -8.99
C TYR A 55 -0.95 5.91 -9.85
N LEU A 56 -0.47 7.03 -9.33
CA LEU A 56 -0.32 8.25 -10.10
C LEU A 56 0.68 8.04 -11.24
N TRP A 57 1.83 7.44 -10.94
CA TRP A 57 2.85 7.17 -11.96
C TRP A 57 2.34 6.24 -13.06
N VAL A 58 1.69 5.13 -12.68
CA VAL A 58 1.07 4.19 -13.64
C VAL A 58 -0.06 4.88 -14.41
N GLY A 59 -0.90 5.68 -13.76
CA GLY A 59 -1.96 6.43 -14.42
C GLY A 59 -1.45 7.45 -15.44
N LEU A 60 -0.27 8.05 -15.19
CA LEU A 60 0.38 9.06 -16.04
C LEU A 60 1.23 8.46 -17.17
N GLU A 61 1.84 7.29 -16.99
CA GLU A 61 2.69 6.68 -18.01
C GLU A 61 2.12 5.40 -18.61
N GLY A 62 1.54 4.53 -17.78
CA GLY A 62 1.08 3.19 -18.14
C GLY A 62 2.14 2.12 -17.95
N TRP A 63 1.68 0.90 -17.68
CA TRP A 63 2.58 -0.24 -17.46
C TRP A 63 3.44 -0.54 -18.68
N LYS A 64 2.92 -0.38 -19.91
CA LYS A 64 3.67 -0.62 -21.15
C LYS A 64 4.92 0.26 -21.23
N THR A 65 4.80 1.54 -20.89
CA THR A 65 5.92 2.49 -20.87
C THR A 65 6.90 2.20 -19.73
N ILE A 66 6.40 1.83 -18.55
CA ILE A 66 7.22 1.46 -17.39
C ILE A 66 8.06 0.21 -17.69
N TYR A 67 7.46 -0.81 -18.32
CA TYR A 67 8.15 -2.06 -18.67
C TYR A 67 9.04 -1.95 -19.91
N ALA A 68 8.84 -0.94 -20.76
CA ALA A 68 9.75 -0.65 -21.88
C ALA A 68 11.13 -0.14 -21.41
N SER A 69 11.28 0.25 -20.14
CA SER A 69 12.54 0.73 -19.57
C SER A 69 12.97 -0.09 -18.36
N ASN A 70 14.13 -0.74 -18.47
CA ASN A 70 14.74 -1.50 -17.37
C ASN A 70 14.90 -0.67 -16.08
N GLN A 71 15.16 0.63 -16.22
CA GLN A 71 15.27 1.54 -15.08
C GLN A 71 13.89 1.76 -14.43
N LYS A 72 12.86 2.09 -15.22
CA LYS A 72 11.51 2.31 -14.69
C LYS A 72 10.93 1.04 -14.08
N GLN A 73 11.08 -0.11 -14.75
CA GLN A 73 10.70 -1.41 -14.19
C GLN A 73 11.38 -1.68 -12.85
N THR A 74 12.69 -1.40 -12.74
CA THR A 74 13.40 -1.54 -11.46
C THR A 74 12.80 -0.65 -10.39
N VAL A 75 12.51 0.61 -10.71
CA VAL A 75 11.91 1.54 -9.76
C VAL A 75 10.53 1.05 -9.33
N ALA A 76 9.68 0.62 -10.26
CA ALA A 76 8.36 0.06 -9.94
C ALA A 76 8.45 -1.18 -9.04
N TRP A 77 9.37 -2.10 -9.34
CA TRP A 77 9.64 -3.26 -8.49
C TRP A 77 10.14 -2.84 -7.09
N THR A 78 11.01 -1.83 -7.01
CA THR A 78 11.53 -1.31 -5.74
C THR A 78 10.40 -0.69 -4.91
N VAL A 79 9.46 0.02 -5.54
CA VAL A 79 8.27 0.56 -4.87
C VAL A 79 7.39 -0.56 -4.33
N TRP A 80 7.16 -1.63 -5.10
CA TRP A 80 6.46 -2.82 -4.60
C TRP A 80 7.16 -3.49 -3.41
N LEU A 81 8.49 -3.58 -3.44
CA LEU A 81 9.27 -4.11 -2.32
C LEU A 81 9.13 -3.23 -1.08
N VAL A 82 9.26 -1.90 -1.24
CA VAL A 82 9.06 -0.93 -0.17
C VAL A 82 7.67 -1.02 0.41
N LEU A 83 6.63 -1.13 -0.42
CA LEU A 83 5.25 -1.36 0.00
C LEU A 83 5.12 -2.65 0.80
N ALA A 84 5.75 -3.75 0.36
CA ALA A 84 5.74 -5.02 1.07
C ALA A 84 6.40 -4.92 2.45
N VAL A 85 7.57 -4.28 2.55
CA VAL A 85 8.26 -4.07 3.83
C VAL A 85 7.44 -3.17 4.76
N ASN A 86 6.93 -2.05 4.27
CA ASN A 86 6.03 -1.18 5.02
C ASN A 86 4.80 -1.96 5.52
N HIS A 87 4.17 -2.80 4.70
CA HIS A 87 3.03 -3.61 5.13
C HIS A 87 3.42 -4.68 6.14
N ALA A 88 4.58 -5.32 6.02
CA ALA A 88 5.04 -6.27 7.03
C ALA A 88 5.19 -5.61 8.41
N VAL A 89 5.76 -4.39 8.46
CA VAL A 89 5.88 -3.61 9.69
C VAL A 89 4.52 -3.11 10.19
N HIS A 90 3.66 -2.63 9.30
CA HIS A 90 2.29 -2.23 9.61
C HIS A 90 1.49 -3.39 10.24
N PHE A 91 1.61 -4.59 9.68
CA PHE A 91 0.97 -5.80 10.19
C PHE A 91 1.43 -6.12 11.60
N TYR A 92 2.74 -5.98 11.88
CA TYR A 92 3.26 -6.14 13.23
C TYR A 92 2.59 -5.18 14.22
N PHE A 93 2.46 -3.89 13.87
CA PHE A 93 1.77 -2.93 14.75
C PHE A 93 0.29 -3.27 14.96
N LEU A 94 -0.39 -3.73 13.91
CA LEU A 94 -1.78 -4.18 14.00
C LEU A 94 -1.91 -5.42 14.90
N ALA A 95 -1.05 -6.42 14.71
CA ALA A 95 -1.04 -7.64 15.50
C ALA A 95 -0.78 -7.34 16.99
N MET A 96 0.17 -6.47 17.29
CA MET A 96 0.44 -6.04 18.67
C MET A 96 -0.74 -5.28 19.29
N THR A 97 -1.43 -4.44 18.51
CA THR A 97 -2.66 -3.76 18.97
C THR A 97 -3.72 -4.79 19.38
N HIS A 98 -3.98 -5.78 18.53
CA HIS A 98 -4.96 -6.83 18.82
C HIS A 98 -4.55 -7.68 20.03
N HIS A 99 -3.26 -8.05 20.12
CA HIS A 99 -2.73 -8.81 21.25
C HIS A 99 -2.92 -8.07 22.57
N LEU A 100 -2.56 -6.79 22.64
CA LEU A 100 -2.67 -5.99 23.87
C LEU A 100 -4.12 -5.68 24.28
N LEU A 101 -5.04 -5.63 23.32
CA LEU A 101 -6.46 -5.39 23.56
C LEU A 101 -7.30 -6.68 23.74
N GLY A 102 -6.66 -7.86 23.61
CA GLY A 102 -7.37 -9.15 23.65
C GLY A 102 -8.36 -9.35 22.50
N TRP A 103 -8.14 -8.69 21.36
CA TRP A 103 -9.00 -8.80 20.18
C TRP A 103 -8.57 -9.93 19.26
N GLU A 104 -9.54 -10.63 18.68
CA GLU A 104 -9.26 -11.59 17.60
C GLU A 104 -8.69 -10.86 16.39
N LEU A 105 -7.55 -11.34 15.87
CA LEU A 105 -6.92 -10.78 14.67
C LEU A 105 -7.70 -11.18 13.40
N TRP A 106 -8.24 -12.40 13.40
CA TRP A 106 -8.92 -13.00 12.27
C TRP A 106 -10.42 -13.03 12.54
N THR A 107 -11.16 -12.17 11.85
CA THR A 107 -12.61 -12.20 11.83
C THR A 107 -13.06 -12.32 10.38
N GLY A 108 -14.27 -12.84 10.12
CA GLY A 108 -14.79 -12.90 8.75
C GLY A 108 -14.80 -11.52 8.04
N LYS A 109 -14.85 -10.43 8.82
CA LYS A 109 -14.80 -9.04 8.35
C LYS A 109 -13.39 -8.60 7.91
N SER A 110 -12.31 -9.27 8.33
CA SER A 110 -10.92 -8.93 7.96
C SER A 110 -10.37 -9.71 6.76
N LEU A 111 -11.14 -10.67 6.20
CA LEU A 111 -10.69 -11.54 5.10
C LEU A 111 -10.23 -10.76 3.86
N GLY A 112 -10.98 -9.74 3.43
CA GLY A 112 -10.60 -8.92 2.28
C GLY A 112 -9.28 -8.16 2.51
N GLY A 113 -9.10 -7.63 3.73
CA GLY A 113 -7.84 -6.99 4.12
C GLY A 113 -6.67 -7.96 4.10
N ALA A 114 -6.87 -9.19 4.60
CA ALA A 114 -5.83 -10.22 4.61
C ALA A 114 -5.40 -10.64 3.20
N ILE A 115 -6.34 -10.79 2.26
CA ILE A 115 -6.01 -11.05 0.86
C ILE A 115 -5.20 -9.89 0.28
N GLY A 116 -5.58 -8.64 0.58
CA GLY A 116 -4.82 -7.45 0.19
C GLY A 116 -3.38 -7.50 0.70
N TYR A 117 -3.18 -7.85 1.97
CA TYR A 117 -1.85 -8.06 2.55
C TYR A 117 -1.03 -9.09 1.77
N VAL A 118 -1.61 -10.25 1.47
CA VAL A 118 -0.95 -11.32 0.72
C VAL A 118 -0.54 -10.83 -0.67
N ILE A 119 -1.42 -10.14 -1.39
CA ILE A 119 -1.11 -9.57 -2.71
C ILE A 119 0.12 -8.66 -2.62
N ILE A 120 0.16 -7.76 -1.63
CA ILE A 120 1.24 -6.79 -1.47
C ILE A 120 2.57 -7.47 -1.15
N LEU A 121 2.55 -8.40 -0.21
CA LEU A 121 3.76 -9.10 0.25
C LEU A 121 4.37 -9.97 -0.85
N ILE A 122 3.53 -10.60 -1.68
CA ILE A 122 3.98 -11.52 -2.72
C ILE A 122 4.33 -10.80 -4.03
N MET A 123 3.75 -9.62 -4.31
CA MET A 123 4.00 -8.89 -5.55
C MET A 123 5.49 -8.69 -5.92
N PRO A 124 6.38 -8.22 -5.02
CA PRO A 124 7.80 -8.06 -5.37
C PRO A 124 8.46 -9.41 -5.73
N LEU A 125 8.01 -10.52 -5.17
CA LEU A 125 8.52 -11.86 -5.49
C LEU A 125 8.08 -12.28 -6.89
N ILE A 126 6.80 -12.09 -7.22
CA ILE A 126 6.28 -12.42 -8.55
C ILE A 126 6.95 -11.55 -9.63
N LEU A 127 7.16 -10.26 -9.35
CA LEU A 127 7.70 -9.32 -10.34
C LEU A 127 9.23 -9.39 -10.49
N TRP A 128 9.94 -10.12 -9.62
CA TRP A 128 11.41 -10.17 -9.61
C TRP A 128 12.00 -10.66 -10.95
N ASP A 129 11.41 -11.73 -11.50
CA ASP A 129 11.88 -12.41 -12.70
C ASP A 129 11.17 -11.94 -13.98
N LYS A 130 10.06 -11.19 -13.89
CA LYS A 130 9.27 -10.75 -15.04
C LYS A 130 9.87 -9.51 -15.68
N LYS A 131 10.83 -9.73 -16.59
CA LYS A 131 11.49 -8.67 -17.35
C LYS A 131 10.60 -8.06 -18.45
N GLU A 132 9.59 -8.78 -18.89
CA GLU A 132 8.68 -8.33 -19.96
C GLU A 132 7.23 -8.25 -19.47
N LEU A 133 6.47 -7.32 -20.06
CA LEU A 133 5.05 -7.15 -19.76
C LEU A 133 4.20 -8.05 -20.66
N THR A 134 4.14 -9.33 -20.33
CA THR A 134 3.20 -10.23 -21.01
C THR A 134 1.75 -9.88 -20.65
N ARG A 135 0.79 -10.35 -21.47
CA ARG A 135 -0.65 -10.19 -21.17
C ARG A 135 -1.01 -10.69 -19.77
N GLY A 136 -0.42 -11.81 -19.34
CA GLY A 136 -0.64 -12.38 -18.01
C GLY A 136 -0.12 -11.47 -16.89
N VAL A 137 1.11 -10.96 -17.02
CA VAL A 137 1.70 -10.03 -16.04
C VAL A 137 0.87 -8.74 -15.97
N TYR A 138 0.44 -8.20 -17.11
CA TYR A 138 -0.42 -7.02 -17.13
C TYR A 138 -1.78 -7.26 -16.47
N ALA A 139 -2.45 -8.36 -16.79
CA ALA A 139 -3.74 -8.71 -16.18
C ALA A 139 -3.62 -8.87 -14.66
N MET A 140 -2.54 -9.50 -14.20
CA MET A 140 -2.23 -9.63 -12.77
C MET A 140 -1.98 -8.28 -12.09
N LEU A 141 -1.19 -7.39 -12.71
CA LEU A 141 -0.95 -6.04 -12.19
C LEU A 141 -2.25 -5.23 -12.10
N LEU A 142 -3.09 -5.30 -13.13
CA LEU A 142 -4.41 -4.66 -13.12
C LEU A 142 -5.31 -5.22 -12.04
N PHE A 143 -5.36 -6.55 -11.90
CA PHE A 143 -6.14 -7.20 -10.85
C PHE A 143 -5.69 -6.73 -9.46
N ALA A 144 -4.38 -6.77 -9.19
CA ALA A 144 -3.82 -6.28 -7.93
C ALA A 144 -4.18 -4.81 -7.70
N PHE A 145 -4.08 -3.97 -8.74
CA PHE A 145 -4.41 -2.56 -8.65
C PHE A 145 -5.88 -2.33 -8.28
N VAL A 146 -6.80 -2.94 -9.02
CA VAL A 146 -8.23 -2.77 -8.76
C VAL A 146 -8.61 -3.32 -7.38
N TYR A 147 -8.05 -4.48 -7.01
CA TYR A 147 -8.33 -5.10 -5.72
C TYR A 147 -7.87 -4.21 -4.55
N LEU A 148 -6.64 -3.72 -4.60
CA LEU A 148 -6.07 -2.91 -3.52
C LEU A 148 -6.75 -1.55 -3.40
N GLU A 149 -7.12 -0.91 -4.52
CA GLU A 149 -7.94 0.31 -4.50
C GLU A 149 -9.29 0.06 -3.83
N MET A 150 -9.96 -1.03 -4.18
CA MET A 150 -11.24 -1.40 -3.57
C MET A 150 -11.08 -1.60 -2.04
N ILE A 151 -10.02 -2.26 -1.59
CA ILE A 151 -9.74 -2.43 -0.15
C ILE A 151 -9.53 -1.09 0.55
N PHE A 152 -8.75 -0.17 -0.03
CA PHE A 152 -8.58 1.18 0.54
C PHE A 152 -9.90 1.94 0.56
N PHE A 153 -10.66 1.92 -0.53
CA PHE A 153 -11.95 2.61 -0.62
C PHE A 153 -12.94 2.09 0.43
N VAL A 154 -13.13 0.78 0.52
CA VAL A 154 -14.01 0.15 1.52
C VAL A 154 -13.51 0.43 2.94
N SER A 155 -12.20 0.45 3.17
CA SER A 155 -11.61 0.78 4.47
C SER A 155 -11.91 2.20 4.91
N TYR A 156 -11.84 3.18 3.99
CA TYR A 156 -12.17 4.57 4.29
C TYR A 156 -13.66 4.81 4.42
N LEU A 157 -14.47 4.22 3.55
CA LEU A 157 -15.93 4.29 3.63
C LEU A 157 -16.45 3.68 4.93
N GLY A 158 -15.91 2.52 5.32
CA GLY A 158 -16.27 1.86 6.57
C GLY A 158 -15.89 2.63 7.83
N ARG A 159 -14.99 3.63 7.73
CA ARG A 159 -14.58 4.50 8.84
C ARG A 159 -15.28 5.84 8.87
N TRP A 160 -15.97 6.23 7.80
CA TRP A 160 -16.66 7.52 7.68
C TRP A 160 -17.60 7.79 8.87
N ASN A 161 -18.45 6.82 9.23
CA ASN A 161 -19.49 6.98 10.24
C ASN A 161 -19.29 6.08 11.47
N ARG A 162 -18.08 5.57 11.71
CA ARG A 162 -17.82 4.74 12.89
C ARG A 162 -17.29 5.57 14.03
N ASP A 163 -17.86 5.36 15.20
CA ASP A 163 -17.31 5.83 16.46
C ASP A 163 -16.10 4.94 16.81
N LEU A 164 -14.92 5.42 16.46
CA LEU A 164 -13.67 4.71 16.73
C LEU A 164 -12.93 5.43 17.85
N THR A 165 -12.36 4.65 18.76
CA THR A 165 -11.40 5.19 19.73
C THR A 165 -10.29 5.92 18.97
N LEU A 166 -10.10 7.19 19.33
CA LEU A 166 -9.14 8.11 18.75
C LEU A 166 -9.34 8.41 17.26
N ALA A 167 -10.54 8.27 16.69
CA ALA A 167 -10.80 8.48 15.26
C ALA A 167 -10.18 9.77 14.70
N SER A 168 -9.70 9.72 13.46
CA SER A 168 -9.42 10.96 12.74
C SER A 168 -10.71 11.65 12.31
N PRO A 169 -10.68 12.98 12.09
CA PRO A 169 -11.85 13.72 11.66
C PRO A 169 -12.48 13.10 10.39
N PRO A 170 -13.81 13.02 10.28
CA PRO A 170 -14.49 12.40 9.13
C PRO A 170 -14.02 12.94 7.77
N VAL A 171 -13.70 14.23 7.69
CA VAL A 171 -13.17 14.89 6.49
C VAL A 171 -11.88 14.24 5.96
N VAL A 172 -11.04 13.68 6.83
CA VAL A 172 -9.81 12.99 6.41
C VAL A 172 -10.15 11.70 5.66
N TYR A 173 -11.11 10.92 6.16
CA TYR A 173 -11.54 9.69 5.48
C TYR A 173 -12.25 9.99 4.16
N GLN A 174 -13.06 11.05 4.11
CA GLN A 174 -13.71 11.52 2.88
C GLN A 174 -12.68 11.94 1.83
N ALA A 175 -11.68 12.74 2.22
CA ALA A 175 -10.60 13.15 1.33
C ALA A 175 -9.80 11.95 0.80
N CYS A 176 -9.46 10.98 1.66
CA CYS A 176 -8.77 9.76 1.23
C CYS A 176 -9.65 8.92 0.29
N ALA A 177 -10.94 8.76 0.56
CA ALA A 177 -11.85 8.02 -0.31
C ALA A 177 -11.98 8.68 -1.69
N LEU A 178 -12.17 10.01 -1.72
CA LEU A 178 -12.21 10.78 -2.97
C LEU A 178 -10.90 10.64 -3.75
N TRP A 179 -9.76 10.73 -3.05
CA TRP A 179 -8.44 10.57 -3.67
C TRP A 179 -8.27 9.19 -4.32
N VAL A 180 -8.68 8.12 -3.65
CA VAL A 180 -8.68 6.75 -4.22
C VAL A 180 -9.57 6.67 -5.47
N VAL A 181 -10.74 7.32 -5.47
CA VAL A 181 -11.61 7.37 -6.67
C VAL A 181 -10.94 8.10 -7.83
N LEU A 182 -10.26 9.22 -7.57
CA LEU A 182 -9.54 9.96 -8.61
C LEU A 182 -8.40 9.13 -9.22
N LEU A 183 -7.65 8.40 -8.39
CA LEU A 183 -6.61 7.48 -8.87
C LEU A 183 -7.19 6.34 -9.70
N PHE A 184 -8.33 5.78 -9.30
CA PHE A 184 -9.02 4.74 -10.05
C PHE A 184 -9.44 5.25 -11.43
N LEU A 185 -10.07 6.43 -11.50
CA LEU A 185 -10.49 7.03 -12.77
C LEU A 185 -9.30 7.33 -13.69
N LEU A 186 -8.18 7.80 -13.13
CA LEU A 186 -6.95 8.03 -13.87
C LEU A 186 -6.40 6.73 -14.47
N ASN A 187 -6.36 5.66 -13.68
CA ASN A 187 -5.87 4.35 -14.13
C ASN A 187 -6.84 3.68 -15.13
N LEU A 188 -8.16 3.85 -14.96
CA LEU A 188 -9.15 3.39 -15.92
C LEU A 188 -8.97 4.08 -17.29
N ARG A 189 -8.77 5.41 -17.28
CA ARG A 189 -8.41 6.18 -18.48
C ARG A 189 -7.13 5.62 -19.11
N ARG A 190 -6.10 5.33 -18.32
CA ARG A 190 -4.83 4.78 -18.83
C ARG A 190 -5.05 3.44 -19.53
N VAL A 191 -5.79 2.52 -18.90
CA VAL A 191 -6.11 1.21 -19.48
C VAL A 191 -6.84 1.38 -20.81
N TRP A 192 -7.80 2.30 -20.91
CA TRP A 192 -8.50 2.61 -22.16
C TRP A 192 -7.53 3.04 -23.28
N LEU A 193 -6.62 3.96 -22.99
CA LEU A 193 -5.61 4.44 -23.94
C LEU A 193 -4.65 3.35 -24.42
N ASP A 194 -4.41 2.32 -23.60
CA ASP A 194 -3.49 1.23 -23.92
C ASP A 194 -4.15 0.05 -24.69
N ARG A 195 -5.48 0.05 -24.85
CA ARG A 195 -6.25 -1.03 -25.53
C ARG A 195 -5.84 -1.27 -26.99
N GLY A 196 -5.42 -0.23 -27.70
CA GLY A 196 -5.02 -0.32 -29.11
C GLY A 196 -3.54 -0.64 -29.35
N LYS A 197 -2.73 -0.72 -28.29
CA LYS A 197 -1.29 -1.00 -28.41
C LYS A 197 -1.06 -2.52 -28.44
N SER A 198 -0.16 -3.00 -29.28
CA SER A 198 0.29 -4.41 -29.25
C SER A 198 0.92 -4.76 -27.89
N TRP A 199 1.01 -6.06 -27.62
CA TRP A 199 1.66 -6.63 -26.44
C TRP A 199 3.07 -7.05 -26.79
#